data_AF-A0A1M4YJ16-F1
#
_entry.id   AF-A0A1M4YJ16-F1
#
_cell.length_a   1.000
_cell.length_b   1.000
_cell.length_c   1.000
_cell.angle_alpha   90.00
_cell.angle_beta   90.00
_cell.angle_gamma   90.00
#
_symmetry.space_group_name_H-M   'P 1'
#
loop_
_entity.id
_entity.type
_entity.pdbx_description
1 polymer ?
#
loop_
_entity_poly.entity_id
_entity_poly.type
_entity_poly.pdbx_seq_one_letter_code
_entity_poly.pdbx_strand_id
1 'polypeptide(L)'
;MMKLLLLGVAALAVTATPPACNRNKQSTCFKARMEDRGMCGNFTISVLEGQLEGTEASWTNEQTGKVYTNVFRPANPCGIPEGIKNGDTFYFTLDTRKVEDCTHCMAFYPAPASRINIRVQEGPCSGK
;
A
#
# COMPACT_ATOMS: atom_id res chain seq x y z
N MET A 1 -48.12 -23.36 59.22
CA MET A 1 -48.04 -24.28 58.07
C MET A 1 -47.26 -23.58 56.96
N MET A 2 -46.15 -24.18 56.53
CA MET A 2 -45.23 -23.68 55.50
C MET A 2 -45.83 -23.90 54.10
N LYS A 3 -45.82 -22.88 53.24
CA LYS A 3 -45.89 -23.05 51.78
C LYS A 3 -45.10 -21.91 51.11
N LEU A 4 -43.92 -22.32 50.64
CA LEU A 4 -43.05 -21.69 49.64
C LEU A 4 -43.86 -21.05 48.50
N LEU A 5 -43.39 -19.90 48.00
CA LEU A 5 -43.42 -19.59 46.55
C LEU A 5 -42.28 -18.60 46.20
N LEU A 6 -41.16 -19.21 45.79
CA LEU A 6 -40.24 -18.87 44.69
C LEU A 6 -39.76 -17.41 44.52
N LEU A 7 -38.49 -17.23 44.89
CA LEU A 7 -37.60 -16.14 44.46
C LEU A 7 -37.50 -16.08 42.93
N GLY A 8 -37.79 -14.90 42.39
CA GLY A 8 -37.53 -14.56 41.00
C GLY A 8 -36.03 -14.40 40.76
N VAL A 9 -35.52 -15.11 39.74
CA VAL A 9 -34.23 -14.82 39.15
C VAL A 9 -34.49 -14.43 37.70
N ALA A 10 -34.56 -13.13 37.44
CA ALA A 10 -34.55 -12.60 36.09
C ALA A 10 -33.13 -12.80 35.53
N ALA A 11 -32.98 -13.77 34.63
CA ALA A 11 -31.74 -13.97 33.88
C ALA A 11 -31.55 -12.78 32.93
N LEU A 12 -30.70 -11.83 33.33
CA LEU A 12 -30.17 -10.80 32.44
C LEU A 12 -29.22 -11.48 31.45
N ALA A 13 -29.73 -11.80 30.26
CA ALA A 13 -28.90 -12.20 29.13
C ALA A 13 -28.04 -10.99 28.70
N VAL A 14 -26.81 -10.93 29.19
CA VAL A 14 -25.78 -10.00 28.70
C VAL A 14 -25.42 -10.47 27.29
N THR A 15 -26.08 -9.88 26.30
CA THR A 15 -25.70 -10.02 24.90
C THR A 15 -24.42 -9.22 24.70
N ALA A 16 -23.28 -9.88 24.81
CA ALA A 16 -22.01 -9.33 24.37
C ALA A 16 -22.09 -9.16 22.85
N THR A 17 -22.39 -7.95 22.38
CA THR A 17 -22.19 -7.60 20.99
C THR A 17 -20.68 -7.64 20.73
N PRO A 18 -20.19 -8.45 19.79
CA PRO A 18 -18.77 -8.39 19.44
C PRO A 18 -18.49 -6.96 18.97
N PRO A 19 -17.36 -6.34 19.37
CA PRO A 19 -16.98 -5.04 18.84
C PRO A 19 -16.95 -5.17 17.33
N ALA A 20 -17.74 -4.33 16.65
CA ALA A 20 -17.69 -4.21 15.21
C ALA A 20 -16.23 -3.96 14.85
N CYS A 21 -15.58 -4.97 14.28
CA CYS A 21 -14.22 -4.88 13.81
C CYS A 21 -14.25 -3.84 12.70
N ASN A 22 -13.89 -2.59 13.04
CA ASN A 22 -13.74 -1.52 12.08
C ASN A 22 -12.47 -1.87 11.30
N ARG A 23 -12.60 -2.78 10.33
CA ARG A 23 -11.54 -3.06 9.36
C ARG A 23 -11.33 -1.74 8.66
N ASN A 24 -10.28 -1.03 9.09
CA ASN A 24 -9.81 0.17 8.44
C ASN A 24 -9.73 -0.19 6.95
N LYS A 25 -10.61 0.38 6.12
CA LYS A 25 -10.70 0.02 4.72
C LYS A 25 -9.35 0.40 4.13
N GLN A 26 -8.50 -0.60 3.88
CA GLN A 26 -7.21 -0.36 3.24
C GLN A 26 -7.50 0.42 1.97
N SER A 27 -6.88 1.59 1.86
CA SER A 27 -7.10 2.43 0.69
C SER A 27 -6.82 1.59 -0.54
N THR A 28 -7.76 1.56 -1.48
CA THR A 28 -7.55 0.89 -2.76
C THR A 28 -6.79 1.78 -3.74
N CYS A 29 -6.61 3.06 -3.38
CA CYS A 29 -5.94 4.08 -4.15
C CYS A 29 -4.85 4.77 -3.35
N PHE A 30 -3.73 5.03 -4.00
CA PHE A 30 -2.59 5.70 -3.39
C PHE A 30 -2.12 6.81 -4.29
N LYS A 31 -1.72 7.92 -3.68
CA LYS A 31 -0.96 8.97 -4.37
C LYS A 31 0.51 8.74 -4.12
N ALA A 32 1.30 8.76 -5.17
CA ALA A 32 2.73 8.54 -5.11
C ALA A 32 3.50 9.69 -5.76
N ARG A 33 4.80 9.73 -5.51
CA ARG A 33 5.78 10.50 -6.28
C ARG A 33 6.88 9.60 -6.81
N MET A 34 7.29 9.84 -8.05
CA MET A 34 8.49 9.23 -8.62
C MET A 34 9.71 9.94 -8.05
N GLU A 35 10.45 9.30 -7.14
CA GLU A 35 11.64 9.91 -6.54
C GLU A 35 12.85 9.75 -7.46
N ASP A 36 13.13 8.51 -7.86
CA ASP A 36 14.23 8.20 -8.78
C ASP A 36 13.74 7.24 -9.87
N ARG A 37 13.69 7.69 -11.13
CA ARG A 37 13.48 6.88 -12.33
C ARG A 37 14.82 6.40 -12.85
N GLY A 38 15.47 5.49 -12.11
CA GLY A 38 16.77 4.94 -12.46
C GLY A 38 16.77 4.11 -13.75
N MET A 39 17.96 3.79 -14.23
CA MET A 39 18.15 2.99 -15.44
C MET A 39 17.56 1.58 -15.28
N CYS A 40 17.17 0.97 -16.41
CA CYS A 40 16.70 -0.42 -16.49
C CYS A 40 15.48 -0.76 -15.60
N GLY A 41 14.66 0.24 -15.26
CA GLY A 41 13.48 0.04 -14.43
C GLY A 41 13.75 0.03 -12.92
N ASN A 42 14.95 0.46 -12.49
CA ASN A 42 15.26 0.65 -11.06
C ASN A 42 14.61 1.94 -10.56
N PHE A 43 13.32 1.84 -10.26
CA PHE A 43 12.52 2.99 -9.84
C PHE A 43 12.31 3.02 -8.33
N THR A 44 12.37 4.21 -7.76
CA THR A 44 12.04 4.50 -6.36
C THR A 44 10.76 5.34 -6.35
N ILE A 45 9.72 4.82 -5.73
CA ILE A 45 8.40 5.46 -5.64
C ILE A 45 8.08 5.66 -4.16
N SER A 46 7.75 6.89 -3.76
CA SER A 46 7.24 7.20 -2.41
C SER A 46 5.72 7.23 -2.41
N VAL A 47 5.12 6.83 -1.29
CA VAL A 47 3.67 6.99 -1.04
C VAL A 47 3.42 8.29 -0.28
N LEU A 48 2.65 9.19 -0.88
CA LEU A 48 2.28 10.48 -0.31
C LEU A 48 0.94 10.43 0.43
N GLU A 49 -0.03 9.69 -0.10
CA GLU A 49 -1.38 9.57 0.48
C GLU A 49 -1.85 8.11 0.43
N GLY A 50 -2.45 7.64 1.52
CA GLY A 50 -2.89 6.26 1.72
C GLY A 50 -1.93 5.44 2.58
N GLN A 51 -2.46 4.46 3.33
CA GLN A 51 -1.65 3.57 4.16
C GLN A 51 -1.32 2.29 3.40
N LEU A 52 -0.08 2.19 2.93
CA LEU A 52 0.43 1.04 2.18
C LEU A 52 1.44 0.25 3.00
N GLU A 53 1.08 -1.00 3.29
CA GLU A 53 1.96 -1.95 3.94
C GLU A 53 3.06 -2.44 2.99
N GLY A 54 4.20 -2.83 3.56
CA GLY A 54 5.33 -3.36 2.82
C GLY A 54 6.25 -2.31 2.20
N THR A 55 6.00 -1.02 2.39
CA THR A 55 6.96 0.04 2.04
C THR A 55 8.16 0.04 3.00
N GLU A 56 9.29 0.55 2.53
CA GLU A 56 10.44 0.86 3.39
C GLU A 56 10.23 2.22 4.03
N ALA A 57 10.23 2.25 5.37
CA ALA A 57 10.02 3.49 6.12
C ALA A 57 11.11 4.53 5.86
N SER A 58 12.33 4.09 5.58
CA SER A 58 13.47 4.93 5.19
C SER A 58 14.41 4.14 4.29
N TRP A 59 14.83 4.75 3.18
CA TRP A 59 15.79 4.17 2.24
C TRP A 59 16.69 5.28 1.71
N THR A 60 17.98 4.96 1.50
CA THR A 60 18.97 5.91 0.98
C THR A 60 19.40 5.50 -0.42
N ASN A 61 19.34 6.43 -1.36
CA ASN A 61 19.97 6.25 -2.66
C ASN A 61 21.48 6.43 -2.50
N GLU A 62 22.23 5.33 -2.50
CA GLU A 62 23.68 5.34 -2.30
C GLU A 62 24.47 6.12 -3.37
N GLN A 63 23.90 6.32 -4.56
CA GLN A 63 24.55 7.13 -5.61
C GLN A 63 24.40 8.63 -5.39
N THR A 64 23.32 9.08 -4.73
CA THR A 64 23.02 10.51 -4.55
C THR A 64 23.09 10.98 -3.09
N GLY A 65 23.13 10.05 -2.14
CA GLY A 65 23.04 10.32 -0.70
C GLY A 65 21.66 10.77 -0.22
N LYS A 66 20.65 10.81 -1.09
CA LYS A 66 19.29 11.24 -0.73
C LYS A 66 18.58 10.16 0.08
N VAL A 67 17.88 10.59 1.12
CA VAL A 67 17.04 9.73 1.96
C VAL A 67 15.58 9.97 1.60
N TYR A 68 14.84 8.89 1.36
CA TYR A 68 13.42 8.89 1.06
C TYR A 68 12.67 8.01 2.06
N THR A 69 11.39 8.33 2.30
CA THR A 69 10.55 7.61 3.25
C THR A 69 9.32 7.03 2.57
N ASN A 70 8.78 5.95 3.14
CA ASN A 70 7.61 5.22 2.63
C ASN A 70 7.77 4.83 1.15
N VAL A 71 8.93 4.27 0.80
CA VAL A 71 9.29 3.96 -0.58
C VAL A 71 9.21 2.48 -0.92
N PHE A 72 9.07 2.19 -2.20
CA PHE A 72 9.17 0.85 -2.77
C PHE A 72 9.64 0.94 -4.23
N ARG A 73 10.03 -0.20 -4.80
CA ARG A 73 10.18 -0.35 -6.26
C ARG A 73 8.98 -1.11 -6.85
N PRO A 74 8.51 -0.76 -8.05
CA PRO A 74 7.41 -1.49 -8.68
C PRO A 74 7.86 -2.91 -9.03
N ALA A 75 6.99 -3.89 -8.81
CA ALA A 75 7.27 -5.28 -9.19
C ALA A 75 7.40 -5.44 -10.71
N ASN A 76 6.58 -4.70 -11.47
CA ASN A 76 6.63 -4.57 -12.93
C ASN A 76 6.97 -3.13 -13.34
N PRO A 77 8.25 -2.79 -13.61
CA PRO A 77 8.61 -1.44 -14.03
C PRO A 77 8.16 -1.11 -15.47
N CYS A 78 7.95 -2.11 -16.34
CA CYS A 78 7.37 -1.90 -17.67
C CYS A 78 5.92 -1.38 -17.61
N GLY A 79 5.22 -1.59 -16.49
CA GLY A 79 3.88 -1.06 -16.25
C GLY A 79 3.84 0.43 -15.89
N ILE A 80 5.01 1.09 -15.75
CA ILE A 80 5.09 2.52 -15.44
C ILE A 80 5.18 3.33 -16.74
N PRO A 81 4.20 4.19 -17.04
CA PRO A 81 4.22 5.03 -18.23
C PRO A 81 5.52 5.84 -18.37
N GLU A 82 6.03 5.95 -19.59
CA GLU A 82 7.26 6.71 -19.89
C GLU A 82 7.12 8.20 -19.59
N GLY A 83 5.89 8.73 -19.61
CA GLY A 83 5.60 10.13 -19.31
C GLY A 83 5.84 10.52 -17.85
N ILE A 84 5.90 9.57 -16.91
CA ILE A 84 6.13 9.85 -15.48
C ILE A 84 7.62 9.98 -15.21
N LYS A 85 8.05 11.17 -14.82
CA LYS A 85 9.44 11.56 -14.56
C LYS A 85 9.69 11.80 -13.07
N ASN A 86 10.96 11.98 -12.69
CA ASN A 86 11.32 12.32 -11.32
C ASN A 86 10.60 13.60 -10.86
N GLY A 87 10.05 13.56 -9.65
CA GLY A 87 9.26 14.64 -9.07
C GLY A 87 7.76 14.56 -9.41
N ASP A 88 7.35 13.83 -10.44
CA ASP A 88 5.95 13.75 -10.82
C ASP A 88 5.14 12.98 -9.78
N THR A 89 3.94 13.48 -9.50
CA THR A 89 2.95 12.77 -8.69
C THR A 89 1.94 12.05 -9.57
N PHE A 90 1.58 10.84 -9.17
CA PHE A 90 0.59 10.02 -9.88
C PHE A 90 -0.23 9.17 -8.90
N TYR A 91 -1.29 8.56 -9.41
CA TYR A 91 -2.15 7.67 -8.64
C TYR A 91 -1.97 6.23 -9.08
N PHE A 92 -2.10 5.30 -8.14
CA PHE A 92 -2.07 3.87 -8.45
C PHE A 92 -3.00 3.06 -7.54
N THR A 93 -3.29 1.85 -7.98
CA THR A 93 -3.92 0.79 -7.18
C THR A 93 -2.99 -0.41 -7.11
N LEU A 94 -3.21 -1.32 -6.15
CA LEU A 94 -2.52 -2.61 -6.15
C LEU A 94 -2.97 -3.46 -7.33
N ASP A 95 -2.03 -4.12 -8.00
CA ASP A 95 -2.33 -5.05 -9.09
C ASP A 95 -2.18 -6.49 -8.61
N THR A 96 -3.25 -7.26 -8.69
CA THR A 96 -3.30 -8.67 -8.27
C THR A 96 -3.00 -9.63 -9.41
N ARG A 97 -2.83 -9.13 -10.64
CA ARG A 97 -2.42 -9.96 -11.77
C ARG A 97 -0.97 -10.44 -11.61
N LYS A 98 -0.63 -11.52 -12.31
CA LYS A 98 0.78 -11.94 -12.41
C LYS A 98 1.61 -10.81 -13.01
N VAL A 99 2.80 -10.64 -12.43
CA VAL A 99 3.85 -9.78 -12.98
C VAL A 99 4.33 -10.43 -14.28
N GLU A 100 4.24 -9.70 -15.38
CA GLU A 100 4.78 -10.13 -16.67
C GLU A 100 6.30 -9.89 -16.72
N ASP A 101 6.99 -10.67 -17.54
CA ASP A 101 8.44 -10.52 -17.73
C ASP A 101 8.74 -9.20 -18.46
N CYS A 102 9.46 -8.32 -17.79
CA CYS A 102 9.95 -7.06 -18.33
C CYS A 102 11.37 -7.28 -18.86
N THR A 103 11.67 -6.83 -20.08
CA THR A 103 13.05 -6.92 -20.61
C THR A 103 13.92 -5.91 -19.87
N HIS A 104 14.89 -6.41 -19.10
CA HIS A 104 15.79 -5.56 -18.33
C HIS A 104 17.17 -5.48 -19.00
N CYS A 105 17.74 -4.27 -19.02
CA CYS A 105 19.17 -4.13 -19.25
C CYS A 105 19.96 -4.49 -17.98
N MET A 106 21.20 -4.94 -18.16
CA MET A 106 22.08 -5.41 -17.08
C MET A 106 22.71 -4.28 -16.24
N ALA A 107 22.27 -3.03 -16.42
CA ALA A 107 22.88 -1.92 -15.70
C ALA A 107 22.38 -1.90 -14.24
N PHE A 108 23.33 -1.73 -13.32
CA PHE A 108 23.05 -1.64 -11.90
C PHE A 108 22.72 -0.19 -11.51
N TYR A 109 21.57 0.01 -10.88
CA TYR A 109 21.17 1.26 -10.25
C TYR A 109 20.44 0.93 -8.94
N PRO A 110 20.72 1.62 -7.82
CA PRO A 110 20.13 1.27 -6.53
C PRO A 110 18.62 1.55 -6.53
N ALA A 111 17.85 0.64 -5.96
CA ALA A 111 16.42 0.79 -5.71
C ALA A 111 16.06 0.11 -4.38
N PRO A 112 14.93 0.48 -3.75
CA PRO A 112 14.42 -0.20 -2.57
C PRO A 112 14.33 -1.72 -2.78
N ALA A 113 14.60 -2.50 -1.74
CA ALA A 113 14.43 -3.94 -1.76
C ALA A 113 12.94 -4.31 -1.89
N SER A 114 12.07 -3.55 -1.24
CA SER A 114 10.61 -3.72 -1.24
C SER A 114 10.04 -3.66 -2.65
N ARG A 115 9.29 -4.70 -3.04
CA ARG A 115 8.64 -4.82 -4.34
C ARG A 115 7.13 -4.84 -4.18
N ILE A 116 6.43 -3.91 -4.80
CA ILE A 116 4.97 -3.86 -4.78
C ILE A 116 4.44 -3.84 -6.21
N ASN A 117 3.46 -4.70 -6.49
CA ASN A 117 2.80 -4.73 -7.79
C ASN A 117 1.71 -3.68 -7.85
N ILE A 118 1.80 -2.77 -8.81
CA ILE A 118 0.93 -1.60 -8.92
C ILE A 118 0.42 -1.42 -10.34
N ARG A 119 -0.72 -0.73 -10.44
CA ARG A 119 -1.26 -0.24 -11.71
C ARG A 119 -1.50 1.26 -11.62
N VAL A 120 -0.80 2.01 -12.46
CA VAL A 120 -0.97 3.47 -12.60
C VAL A 120 -2.37 3.77 -13.12
N GLN A 121 -2.98 4.82 -12.59
CA GLN A 121 -4.30 5.32 -12.98
C GLN A 121 -4.17 6.62 -13.78
N GLU A 122 -5.11 6.87 -14.69
CA GLU A 122 -5.16 8.09 -15.52
C GLU A 122 -5.58 9.35 -14.74
N GLY A 123 -5.96 9.21 -13.47
CA GLY A 123 -6.33 10.31 -12.59
C GLY A 123 -6.50 9.88 -11.13
N PRO A 124 -6.92 10.80 -10.24
CA PRO A 124 -7.28 10.46 -8.87
C PRO A 124 -8.32 9.34 -8.89
N CYS A 125 -8.11 8.29 -8.08
CA CYS A 125 -9.05 7.17 -8.11
C CYS A 125 -10.44 7.67 -7.72
N SER A 126 -11.37 7.57 -8.66
CA SER A 126 -12.75 7.98 -8.45
C SER A 126 -13.40 6.98 -7.50
N GLY A 127 -13.84 7.46 -6.34
CA GLY A 127 -14.47 6.65 -5.32
C GLY A 127 -15.67 5.88 -5.87
N LYS A 128 -15.74 4.59 -5.55
CA LYS A 128 -17.02 3.90 -5.36
C LYS A 128 -17.22 3.66 -3.87
#